data_AF-A0A284S5D2-F1
#
_entry.id   AF-A0A284S5D2-F1
#
_cell.length_a   1.000
_cell.length_b   1.000
_cell.length_c   1.000
_cell.angle_alpha   90.00
_cell.angle_beta   90.00
_cell.angle_gamma   90.00
#
_symmetry.space_group_name_H-M   'P 1'
#
loop_
_entity.id
_entity.type
_entity.pdbx_description
1 polymer ?
#
loop_
_entity_poly.entity_id
_entity_poly.type
_entity_poly.pdbx_seq_one_letter_code
_entity_poly.pdbx_strand_id
1 'polypeptide(L)'
;MTRTSNLESWINVAKLGVAAGELAPFPYIKGLCGCAVVVLEAIEKAGKNNEDLLDLADSIQKTIEMVQSTVKEHGESSALRFRDVCAELEVYLTDLTFELNSTRRKSRGIKRFLKTKNVSDAITGYRERVHTIKEDFLIHTAVDSRLVISDIKDGLRTSTEALTSVIETSQQRTISNTHKNTDRICEEIRTWGVLQSQKADKLSADVQTLKERGSDKFRDVRRWEIYVKELLSSSYLCRASNSFAAKLDTYSAEVENSNTPKIVRVYRSHRDSNKLDVMKVPYEIQSAGTVHP
;
A
#
# COMPACT_ATOMS: atom_id res chain seq x y z
N MET A 1 -1.23 60.17 15.46
CA MET A 1 -2.06 60.22 14.24
C MET A 1 -3.38 60.90 14.59
N THR A 2 -3.77 61.94 13.87
CA THR A 2 -4.99 62.72 14.16
C THR A 2 -6.22 61.95 13.70
N ARG A 3 -7.26 61.92 14.52
CA ARG A 3 -8.54 61.21 14.29
C ARG A 3 -9.20 61.56 12.94
N THR A 4 -8.87 62.73 12.40
CA THR A 4 -9.27 63.23 11.09
C THR A 4 -8.64 62.51 9.90
N SER A 5 -7.42 61.97 10.05
CA SER A 5 -6.74 61.14 9.04
C SER A 5 -7.31 59.72 8.97
N ASN A 6 -7.98 59.26 10.03
CA ASN A 6 -8.62 57.95 10.04
C ASN A 6 -9.91 57.94 9.21
N LEU A 7 -10.65 59.05 9.16
CA LEU A 7 -11.93 59.11 8.44
C LEU A 7 -11.78 58.90 6.93
N GLU A 8 -10.75 59.47 6.32
CA GLU A 8 -10.43 59.27 4.90
C GLU A 8 -10.07 57.80 4.61
N SER A 9 -9.28 57.19 5.50
CA SER A 9 -8.95 55.77 5.43
C SER A 9 -10.21 54.89 5.50
N TRP A 10 -11.13 55.19 6.42
CA TRP A 10 -12.40 54.46 6.56
C TRP A 10 -13.29 54.59 5.32
N ILE A 11 -13.37 55.78 4.72
CA ILE A 11 -14.07 55.98 3.44
C ILE A 11 -13.48 55.09 2.35
N ASN A 12 -12.14 55.00 2.27
CA ASN A 12 -11.47 54.15 1.28
C ASN A 12 -11.72 52.66 1.52
N VAL A 13 -11.73 52.20 2.77
CA VAL A 13 -12.08 50.81 3.12
C VAL A 13 -13.53 50.49 2.71
N ALA A 14 -14.46 51.41 2.95
CA ALA A 14 -15.84 51.24 2.53
C ALA A 14 -15.98 51.22 0.99
N LYS A 15 -15.26 52.09 0.26
CA LYS A 15 -15.20 52.07 -1.22
C LYS A 15 -14.63 50.75 -1.77
N LEU A 16 -13.59 50.23 -1.13
CA LEU A 16 -13.06 48.90 -1.46
C LEU A 16 -14.12 47.81 -1.24
N GLY A 17 -14.92 47.92 -0.17
CA GLY A 17 -16.06 47.05 0.08
C GLY A 17 -17.12 47.09 -1.03
N VAL A 18 -17.40 48.28 -1.58
CA VAL A 18 -18.30 48.43 -2.73
C VAL A 18 -17.76 47.68 -3.95
N ALA A 19 -16.50 47.92 -4.31
CA ALA A 19 -15.87 47.25 -5.45
C ALA A 19 -15.79 45.74 -5.27
N ALA A 20 -15.47 45.27 -4.05
CA ALA A 20 -15.46 43.85 -3.73
C ALA A 20 -16.88 43.24 -3.85
N GLY A 21 -17.92 43.94 -3.36
CA GLY A 21 -19.31 43.50 -3.48
C GLY A 21 -19.85 43.48 -4.91
N GLU A 22 -19.26 44.24 -5.83
CA GLU A 22 -19.57 44.16 -7.27
C GLU A 22 -18.96 42.93 -7.95
N LEU A 23 -17.78 42.50 -7.50
CA LEU A 23 -17.02 41.41 -8.09
C LEU A 23 -17.32 40.05 -7.46
N ALA A 24 -17.86 40.04 -6.24
CA ALA A 24 -18.09 38.83 -5.45
C ALA A 24 -19.59 38.47 -5.40
N PRO A 25 -19.96 37.21 -5.09
CA PRO A 25 -21.36 36.76 -5.01
C PRO A 25 -22.09 37.27 -3.75
N PHE A 26 -21.78 38.48 -3.29
CA PHE A 26 -22.31 39.10 -2.07
C PHE A 26 -22.92 40.47 -2.36
N PRO A 27 -24.02 40.54 -3.13
CA PRO A 27 -24.58 41.80 -3.61
C PRO A 27 -25.02 42.75 -2.48
N TYR A 28 -25.33 42.23 -1.30
CA TYR A 28 -25.73 43.01 -0.12
C TYR A 28 -24.56 43.78 0.51
N ILE A 29 -23.31 43.35 0.30
CA ILE A 29 -22.13 44.10 0.79
C ILE A 29 -21.97 45.38 0.00
N LYS A 30 -22.23 45.33 -1.31
CA LYS A 30 -22.16 46.51 -2.18
C LYS A 30 -23.09 47.62 -1.67
N GLY A 31 -24.36 47.27 -1.41
CA GLY A 31 -25.37 48.22 -0.92
C GLY A 31 -24.97 48.80 0.43
N LEU A 32 -24.70 47.94 1.41
CA LEU A 32 -24.29 48.34 2.76
C LEU A 32 -23.03 49.24 2.76
N CYS A 33 -21.95 48.81 2.09
CA CYS A 33 -20.73 49.60 2.00
C CYS A 33 -20.96 50.91 1.24
N GLY A 34 -21.82 50.92 0.21
CA GLY A 34 -22.21 52.12 -0.51
C GLY A 34 -22.86 53.15 0.39
N CYS A 35 -23.84 52.72 1.20
CA CYS A 35 -24.49 53.60 2.18
C CYS A 35 -23.50 54.09 3.25
N ALA A 36 -22.60 53.23 3.73
CA ALA A 36 -21.55 53.63 4.67
C ALA A 36 -20.63 54.71 4.09
N VAL A 37 -20.21 54.59 2.83
CA VAL A 37 -19.42 55.64 2.14
C VAL A 37 -20.15 56.98 2.19
N VAL A 38 -21.43 57.00 1.85
CA VAL A 38 -22.22 58.24 1.82
C VAL A 38 -22.34 58.86 3.21
N VAL A 39 -22.58 58.06 4.25
CA VAL A 39 -22.64 58.54 5.65
C VAL A 39 -21.28 59.10 6.09
N LEU A 40 -20.19 58.39 5.83
CA LEU A 40 -18.84 58.80 6.23
C LEU A 40 -18.40 60.09 5.51
N GLU A 41 -18.71 60.23 4.22
CA GLU A 41 -18.48 61.47 3.47
C GLU A 41 -19.36 62.63 3.98
N ALA A 42 -20.60 62.34 4.40
CA ALA A 42 -21.47 63.35 5.03
C ALA A 42 -20.91 63.82 6.37
N ILE A 43 -20.38 62.90 7.19
CA ILE A 43 -19.68 63.21 8.44
C ILE A 43 -18.44 64.07 8.17
N GLU A 44 -17.64 63.70 7.18
CA GLU A 44 -16.45 64.46 6.78
C GLU A 44 -16.82 65.92 6.45
N LYS A 45 -17.89 66.11 5.68
CA LYS A 45 -18.41 67.41 5.24
C LYS A 45 -19.12 68.21 6.34
N ALA A 46 -19.60 67.55 7.41
CA ALA A 46 -20.31 68.20 8.52
C ALA A 46 -19.35 68.79 9.57
N GLY A 47 -18.08 68.40 9.57
CA GLY A 47 -17.02 69.01 10.35
C GLY A 47 -16.26 68.01 11.20
N LYS A 48 -14.96 67.91 10.94
CA LYS A 48 -14.01 66.97 11.55
C LYS A 48 -13.74 67.17 13.05
N ASN A 49 -14.37 68.17 13.69
CA ASN A 49 -14.18 68.52 15.11
C ASN A 49 -15.34 68.10 16.02
N ASN A 50 -16.33 67.38 15.48
CA ASN A 50 -17.46 66.89 16.27
C ASN A 50 -17.19 65.46 16.71
N GLU A 51 -16.77 65.27 17.96
CA GLU A 51 -16.50 63.95 18.55
C GLU A 51 -17.68 62.99 18.42
N ASP A 52 -18.93 63.45 18.58
CA ASP A 52 -20.11 62.57 18.46
C ASP A 52 -20.25 62.01 17.03
N LEU A 53 -19.85 62.77 16.00
CA LEU A 53 -19.82 62.29 14.61
C LEU A 53 -18.63 61.39 14.32
N LEU A 54 -17.47 61.65 14.92
CA LEU A 54 -16.30 60.78 14.78
C LEU A 54 -16.49 59.44 15.51
N ASP A 55 -17.20 59.42 16.63
CA ASP A 55 -17.56 58.18 17.35
C ASP A 55 -18.55 57.35 16.52
N LEU A 56 -19.52 58.01 15.88
CA LEU A 56 -20.43 57.36 14.93
C LEU A 56 -19.66 56.76 13.74
N ALA A 57 -18.75 57.54 13.14
CA ALA A 57 -17.93 57.06 12.02
C ALA A 57 -17.08 55.83 12.39
N ASP A 58 -16.44 55.85 13.57
CA ASP A 58 -15.68 54.72 14.10
C ASP A 58 -16.56 53.47 14.31
N SER A 59 -17.77 53.67 14.86
CA SER A 59 -18.72 52.57 15.09
C SER A 59 -19.21 51.94 13.78
N ILE A 60 -19.52 52.77 12.76
CA ILE A 60 -19.88 52.30 11.42
C ILE A 60 -18.72 51.52 10.81
N GLN A 61 -17.50 52.07 10.86
CA GLN A 61 -16.32 51.41 10.30
C GLN A 61 -16.09 50.04 10.92
N LYS A 62 -16.09 49.93 12.26
CA LYS A 62 -15.92 48.65 12.96
C LYS A 62 -16.98 47.63 12.57
N THR A 63 -18.20 48.08 12.30
CA THR A 63 -19.28 47.22 11.84
C THR A 63 -19.03 46.73 10.41
N ILE A 64 -18.59 47.61 9.50
CA ILE A 64 -18.23 47.24 8.13
C ILE A 64 -17.05 46.26 8.10
N GLU A 65 -16.01 46.51 8.88
CA GLU A 65 -14.85 45.60 9.00
C GLU A 65 -15.28 44.21 9.48
N MET A 66 -16.17 44.15 10.48
CA MET A 66 -16.70 42.89 10.97
C MET A 66 -17.51 42.16 9.89
N VAL A 67 -18.36 42.87 9.15
CA VAL A 67 -19.12 42.30 8.02
C VAL A 67 -18.17 41.74 6.96
N GLN A 68 -17.16 42.50 6.54
CA GLN A 68 -16.16 42.08 5.55
C GLN A 68 -15.36 40.87 6.03
N SER A 69 -14.91 40.85 7.29
CA SER A 69 -14.19 39.71 7.87
C SER A 69 -15.04 38.46 7.89
N THR A 70 -16.32 38.59 8.28
CA THR A 70 -17.26 37.46 8.36
C THR A 70 -17.48 36.85 6.98
N VAL A 71 -17.65 37.68 5.95
CA VAL A 71 -17.82 37.21 4.56
C VAL A 71 -16.55 36.52 4.06
N LYS A 72 -15.38 37.09 4.33
CA LYS A 72 -14.09 36.50 3.94
C LYS A 72 -13.88 35.12 4.58
N GLU A 73 -14.29 34.95 5.84
CA GLU A 73 -14.11 33.71 6.59
C GLU A 73 -15.14 32.63 6.23
N HIS A 74 -16.35 33.02 5.83
CA HIS A 74 -17.47 32.07 5.69
C HIS A 74 -17.98 31.92 4.24
N GLY A 75 -17.58 32.79 3.33
CA GLY A 75 -17.97 32.71 1.93
C GLY A 75 -19.49 32.81 1.72
N GLU A 76 -19.98 32.25 0.60
CA GLU A 76 -21.41 32.27 0.20
C GLU A 76 -22.33 31.49 1.14
N SER A 77 -21.77 30.63 2.01
CA SER A 77 -22.56 29.96 3.04
C SER A 77 -22.88 30.86 4.24
N SER A 78 -22.38 32.11 4.25
CA SER A 78 -22.79 33.11 5.24
C SER A 78 -24.32 33.24 5.25
N ALA A 79 -24.90 32.89 6.40
CA ALA A 79 -26.32 32.56 6.56
C ALA A 79 -27.27 33.61 5.96
N LEU A 80 -28.46 33.20 5.51
CA LEU A 80 -29.57 34.11 5.15
C LEU A 80 -29.77 35.24 6.19
N ARG A 81 -29.58 34.90 7.47
CA ARG A 81 -29.63 35.85 8.60
C ARG A 81 -28.58 36.96 8.51
N PHE A 82 -27.38 36.66 8.02
CA PHE A 82 -26.32 37.65 7.82
C PHE A 82 -26.70 38.66 6.74
N ARG A 83 -27.27 38.18 5.63
CA ARG A 83 -27.81 39.02 4.56
C ARG A 83 -28.92 39.92 5.09
N ASP A 84 -29.85 39.38 5.86
CA ASP A 84 -30.99 40.13 6.39
C ASP A 84 -30.51 41.25 7.35
N VAL A 85 -29.54 40.97 8.22
CA VAL A 85 -28.90 41.99 9.08
C VAL A 85 -28.19 43.07 8.25
N CYS A 86 -27.49 42.69 7.19
CA CYS A 86 -26.83 43.66 6.31
C CYS A 86 -27.84 44.55 5.58
N ALA A 87 -28.96 44.00 5.12
CA ALA A 87 -30.02 44.74 4.45
C ALA A 87 -30.74 45.71 5.42
N GLU A 88 -31.01 45.29 6.66
CA GLU A 88 -31.57 46.18 7.69
C GLU A 88 -30.61 47.33 8.02
N LEU A 89 -29.31 47.04 8.14
CA LEU A 89 -28.29 48.06 8.37
C LEU A 89 -28.17 49.02 7.18
N GLU A 90 -28.27 48.52 5.94
CA GLU A 90 -28.28 49.35 4.73
C GLU A 90 -29.43 50.36 4.73
N VAL A 91 -30.66 49.90 5.03
CA VAL A 91 -31.84 50.77 5.16
C VAL A 91 -31.61 51.81 6.26
N TYR A 92 -31.11 51.38 7.41
CA TYR A 92 -30.82 52.28 8.53
C TYR A 92 -29.79 53.36 8.18
N LEU A 93 -28.69 53.00 7.50
CA LEU A 93 -27.66 53.97 7.07
C LEU A 93 -28.18 54.92 5.98
N THR A 94 -29.11 54.46 5.15
CA THR A 94 -29.79 55.29 4.14
C THR A 94 -30.65 56.36 4.82
N ASP A 95 -31.47 55.97 5.79
CA ASP A 95 -32.30 56.89 6.57
C ASP A 95 -31.44 57.88 7.37
N LEU A 96 -30.37 57.37 7.98
CA LEU A 96 -29.40 58.19 8.71
C LEU A 96 -28.76 59.25 7.81
N THR A 97 -28.45 58.91 6.55
CA THR A 97 -27.93 59.86 5.56
C THR A 97 -28.91 60.99 5.29
N PHE A 98 -30.20 60.66 5.11
CA PHE A 98 -31.23 61.66 4.86
C PHE A 98 -31.36 62.64 6.03
N GLU A 99 -31.37 62.11 7.26
CA GLU A 99 -31.48 62.91 8.50
C GLU A 99 -30.23 63.75 8.78
N LEU A 100 -29.02 63.23 8.53
CA LEU A 100 -27.78 63.99 8.66
C LEU A 100 -27.76 65.17 7.68
N ASN A 101 -28.23 64.97 6.45
CA ASN A 101 -28.30 66.03 5.44
C ASN A 101 -29.39 67.07 5.75
N SER A 102 -30.54 66.66 6.28
CA SER A 102 -31.64 67.56 6.67
C SER A 102 -31.26 68.47 7.86
N THR A 103 -30.54 67.90 8.84
CA THR A 103 -30.11 68.60 10.06
C THR A 103 -28.81 69.38 9.89
N ARG A 104 -28.09 69.19 8.77
CA ARG A 104 -26.79 69.80 8.46
C ARG A 104 -26.73 71.32 8.61
N ARG A 105 -27.84 72.02 8.35
CA ARG A 105 -27.90 73.49 8.43
C ARG A 105 -27.69 74.05 9.85
N LYS A 106 -27.73 73.21 10.90
CA LYS A 106 -27.49 73.61 12.29
C LYS A 106 -26.63 72.56 13.00
N SER A 107 -25.36 72.85 13.27
CA SER A 107 -24.43 71.95 13.98
C SER A 107 -24.94 71.46 15.35
N ARG A 108 -25.63 72.34 16.10
CA ARG A 108 -26.35 71.96 17.34
C ARG A 108 -27.48 70.94 17.12
N GLY A 109 -28.10 70.95 15.94
CA GLY A 109 -29.17 70.02 15.57
C GLY A 109 -28.66 68.59 15.40
N ILE A 110 -27.50 68.41 14.76
CA ILE A 110 -26.89 67.10 14.53
C ILE A 110 -26.55 66.41 15.86
N LYS A 111 -25.87 67.11 16.78
CA LYS A 111 -25.51 66.55 18.10
C LYS A 111 -26.75 66.11 18.88
N ARG A 112 -27.81 66.92 18.86
CA ARG A 112 -29.08 66.57 19.52
C ARG A 112 -29.74 65.38 18.85
N PHE A 113 -29.74 65.31 17.52
CA PHE A 113 -30.29 64.20 16.75
C PHE A 113 -29.59 62.88 17.12
N LEU A 114 -28.26 62.82 17.06
CA LEU A 114 -27.47 61.63 17.37
C LEU A 114 -27.77 61.09 18.78
N LYS A 115 -27.87 61.99 19.77
CA LYS A 115 -28.20 61.64 21.15
C LYS A 115 -29.66 61.25 21.35
N THR A 116 -30.60 61.92 20.70
CA THR A 116 -32.04 61.65 20.90
C THR A 116 -32.45 60.34 20.23
N LYS A 117 -31.82 60.00 19.10
CA LYS A 117 -32.11 58.80 18.33
C LYS A 117 -31.25 57.59 18.74
N ASN A 118 -30.34 57.76 19.71
CA ASN A 118 -29.41 56.71 20.15
C ASN A 118 -28.70 56.03 18.96
N VAL A 119 -28.25 56.82 17.99
CA VAL A 119 -27.75 56.29 16.71
C VAL A 119 -26.55 55.36 16.93
N SER A 120 -25.68 55.71 17.88
CA SER A 120 -24.52 54.90 18.26
C SER A 120 -24.91 53.53 18.85
N ASP A 121 -25.95 53.49 19.68
CA ASP A 121 -26.45 52.26 20.29
C ASP A 121 -27.07 51.34 19.23
N ALA A 122 -27.81 51.91 18.27
CA ALA A 122 -28.36 51.15 17.15
C ALA A 122 -27.26 50.51 16.30
N ILE A 123 -26.21 51.25 15.92
CA ILE A 123 -25.06 50.69 15.18
C ILE A 123 -24.35 49.61 16.01
N THR A 124 -24.19 49.84 17.31
CA THR A 124 -23.60 48.84 18.22
C THR A 124 -24.43 47.56 18.26
N GLY A 125 -25.76 47.66 18.31
CA GLY A 125 -26.67 46.51 18.25
C GLY A 125 -26.57 45.74 16.94
N TYR A 126 -26.42 46.42 15.79
CA TYR A 126 -26.14 45.75 14.52
C TYR A 126 -24.80 45.00 14.54
N ARG A 127 -23.75 45.62 15.09
CA ARG A 127 -22.44 44.98 15.25
C ARG A 127 -22.53 43.73 16.12
N GLU A 128 -23.24 43.78 17.23
CA GLU A 128 -23.47 42.63 18.11
C GLU A 128 -24.24 41.51 17.39
N ARG A 129 -25.29 41.85 16.64
CA ARG A 129 -26.03 40.87 15.82
C ARG A 129 -25.14 40.20 14.78
N VAL A 130 -24.28 40.97 14.09
CA VAL A 130 -23.29 40.44 13.15
C VAL A 130 -22.33 39.49 13.87
N HIS A 131 -21.85 39.86 15.06
CA HIS A 131 -20.96 39.03 15.87
C HIS A 131 -21.62 37.70 16.29
N THR A 132 -22.86 37.75 16.79
CA THR A 132 -23.60 36.54 17.19
C THR A 132 -23.81 35.60 16.01
N ILE A 133 -24.15 36.14 14.82
CA ILE A 133 -24.30 35.31 13.61
C ILE A 133 -22.98 34.65 13.23
N LYS A 134 -21.86 35.37 13.37
CA LYS A 134 -20.52 34.81 13.14
C LYS A 134 -20.22 33.66 14.11
N GLU A 135 -20.51 33.82 15.40
CA GLU A 135 -20.32 32.78 16.41
C GLU A 135 -21.17 31.54 16.14
N ASP A 136 -22.45 31.73 15.83
CA ASP A 136 -23.37 30.65 15.46
C ASP A 136 -22.84 29.85 14.26
N PHE A 137 -22.33 30.54 13.24
CA PHE A 137 -21.74 29.89 12.07
C PHE A 137 -20.51 29.06 12.40
N LEU A 138 -19.61 29.59 13.23
CA LEU A 138 -18.41 28.87 13.68
C LEU A 138 -18.78 27.61 14.45
N ILE A 139 -19.80 27.68 15.31
CA ILE A 139 -20.31 26.53 16.06
C ILE A 139 -20.88 25.49 15.09
N HIS A 140 -21.76 25.89 14.17
CA HIS A 140 -22.35 24.97 13.17
C HIS A 140 -21.28 24.28 12.33
N THR A 141 -20.33 25.04 11.78
CA THR A 141 -19.24 24.49 10.96
C THR A 141 -18.36 23.51 11.75
N ALA A 142 -18.05 23.84 13.01
CA ALA A 142 -17.26 22.97 13.87
C ALA A 142 -18.00 21.66 14.22
N VAL A 143 -19.31 21.73 14.45
CA VAL A 143 -20.17 20.56 14.70
C VAL A 143 -20.24 19.68 13.46
N ASP A 144 -20.57 20.25 12.30
CA ASP A 144 -20.70 19.50 11.04
C ASP A 144 -19.38 18.82 10.67
N SER A 145 -18.26 19.54 10.82
CA SER A 145 -16.92 18.97 10.58
C SER A 145 -16.62 17.80 11.51
N ARG A 146 -16.99 17.91 12.80
CA ARG A 146 -16.81 16.81 13.77
C ARG A 146 -17.66 15.59 13.43
N LEU A 147 -18.89 15.79 12.96
CA LEU A 147 -19.77 14.70 12.53
C LEU A 147 -19.18 13.96 11.33
N VAL A 148 -18.77 14.69 10.29
CA VAL A 148 -18.13 14.09 9.10
C VAL A 148 -16.86 13.31 9.45
N ILE A 149 -16.02 13.86 10.34
CA ILE A 149 -14.82 13.16 10.81
C ILE A 149 -15.18 11.88 11.57
N SER A 150 -16.25 11.90 12.38
CA SER A 150 -16.72 10.70 13.09
C SER A 150 -17.18 9.63 12.11
N ASP A 151 -17.96 10.00 11.09
CA ASP A 151 -18.45 9.08 10.08
C ASP A 151 -17.30 8.44 9.29
N ILE A 152 -16.31 9.24 8.89
CA ILE A 152 -15.09 8.74 8.22
C ILE A 152 -14.32 7.78 9.15
N LYS A 153 -14.18 8.12 10.43
CA LYS A 153 -13.48 7.29 11.41
C LYS A 153 -14.18 5.95 11.61
N ASP A 154 -15.50 5.94 11.72
CA ASP A 154 -16.29 4.72 11.89
C ASP A 154 -16.27 3.86 10.62
N GLY A 155 -16.34 4.48 9.44
CA GLY A 155 -16.17 3.79 8.15
C GLY A 155 -14.79 3.15 7.99
N LEU A 156 -13.73 3.86 8.41
CA LEU A 156 -12.35 3.34 8.40
C LEU A 156 -12.19 2.17 9.37
N ARG A 157 -12.74 2.27 10.58
CA ARG A 157 -12.72 1.18 11.58
C ARG A 157 -13.39 -0.07 11.00
N THR A 158 -14.60 0.07 10.47
CA THR A 158 -15.37 -1.03 9.87
C THR A 158 -14.61 -1.71 8.74
N SER A 159 -13.99 -0.91 7.86
CA SER A 159 -13.18 -1.43 6.74
C SER A 159 -11.94 -2.17 7.24
N THR A 160 -11.29 -1.66 8.28
CA THR A 160 -10.10 -2.29 8.90
C THR A 160 -10.47 -3.63 9.53
N GLU A 161 -11.57 -3.70 10.28
CA GLU A 161 -12.08 -4.95 10.87
C GLU A 161 -12.41 -6.00 9.80
N ALA A 162 -13.05 -5.59 8.70
CA ALA A 162 -13.35 -6.47 7.57
C ALA A 162 -12.07 -7.00 6.91
N LEU A 163 -11.07 -6.13 6.68
CA LEU A 163 -9.78 -6.54 6.12
C LEU A 163 -9.03 -7.52 7.03
N THR A 164 -9.00 -7.25 8.34
CA THR A 164 -8.40 -8.17 9.32
C THR A 164 -9.07 -9.54 9.26
N SER A 165 -10.40 -9.60 9.22
CA SER A 165 -11.15 -10.86 9.11
C SER A 165 -10.82 -11.63 7.81
N VAL A 166 -10.71 -10.92 6.68
CA VAL A 166 -10.32 -11.53 5.39
C VAL A 166 -8.89 -12.07 5.42
N ILE A 167 -7.96 -11.35 6.06
CA ILE A 167 -6.57 -11.80 6.21
C ILE A 167 -6.51 -13.05 7.09
N GLU A 168 -7.16 -13.06 8.24
CA GLU A 168 -7.20 -14.20 9.16
C GLU A 168 -7.79 -15.45 8.49
N THR A 169 -8.92 -15.30 7.80
CA THR A 169 -9.56 -16.42 7.09
C THR A 169 -8.69 -16.95 5.95
N SER A 170 -8.02 -16.09 5.19
CA SER A 170 -7.09 -16.47 4.14
C SER A 170 -5.86 -17.21 4.70
N GLN A 171 -5.29 -16.71 5.79
CA GLN A 171 -4.16 -17.32 6.48
C GLN A 171 -4.53 -18.71 7.01
N GLN A 172 -5.67 -18.83 7.69
CA GLN A 172 -6.17 -20.10 8.22
C GLN A 172 -6.39 -21.13 7.10
N ARG A 173 -6.96 -20.71 5.97
CA ARG A 173 -7.14 -21.57 4.78
C ARG A 173 -5.81 -22.05 4.22
N THR A 174 -4.82 -21.16 4.11
CA THR A 174 -3.49 -21.48 3.60
C THR A 174 -2.77 -22.50 4.49
N ILE A 175 -2.82 -22.29 5.81
CA ILE A 175 -2.24 -23.23 6.79
C ILE A 175 -2.94 -24.59 6.69
N SER A 176 -4.27 -24.62 6.66
CA SER A 176 -5.04 -25.87 6.54
C SER A 176 -4.70 -26.64 5.25
N ASN A 177 -4.64 -25.94 4.11
CA ASN A 177 -4.28 -26.56 2.82
C ASN A 177 -2.85 -27.09 2.82
N THR A 178 -1.91 -26.33 3.41
CA THR A 178 -0.52 -26.76 3.53
C THR A 178 -0.42 -28.02 4.39
N HIS A 179 -1.11 -28.06 5.53
CA HIS A 179 -1.13 -29.24 6.41
C HIS A 179 -1.68 -30.48 5.69
N LYS A 180 -2.85 -30.34 5.02
CA LYS A 180 -3.44 -31.43 4.21
C LYS A 180 -2.50 -31.95 3.13
N ASN A 181 -1.80 -31.04 2.44
CA ASN A 181 -0.85 -31.43 1.40
C ASN A 181 0.37 -32.15 1.99
N THR A 182 0.90 -31.68 3.12
CA THR A 182 2.01 -32.33 3.84
C THR A 182 1.61 -33.73 4.28
N ASP A 183 0.44 -33.90 4.89
CA ASP A 183 -0.06 -35.21 5.32
C ASP A 183 -0.18 -36.17 4.13
N ARG A 184 -0.71 -35.69 3.00
CA ARG A 184 -0.81 -36.47 1.77
C ARG A 184 0.57 -36.93 1.27
N ILE A 185 1.54 -36.02 1.23
CA ILE A 185 2.91 -36.34 0.81
C ILE A 185 3.55 -37.36 1.75
N CYS A 186 3.37 -37.20 3.07
CA CYS A 186 3.90 -38.14 4.05
C CYS A 186 3.32 -39.56 3.86
N GLU A 187 2.02 -39.67 3.62
CA GLU A 187 1.37 -40.96 3.34
C GLU A 187 1.84 -41.57 2.02
N GLU A 188 1.99 -40.77 0.96
CA GLU A 188 2.59 -41.23 -0.30
C GLU A 188 4.02 -41.77 -0.06
N ILE A 189 4.88 -41.04 0.63
CA ILE A 189 6.25 -41.48 0.95
C ILE A 189 6.24 -42.81 1.73
N ARG A 190 5.35 -42.96 2.72
CA ARG A 190 5.21 -44.20 3.50
C ARG A 190 4.84 -45.38 2.62
N THR A 191 3.83 -45.23 1.77
CA THR A 191 3.37 -46.31 0.87
C THR A 191 4.45 -46.71 -0.14
N TRP A 192 5.16 -45.73 -0.72
CA TRP A 192 6.31 -45.98 -1.59
C TRP A 192 7.44 -46.70 -0.86
N GLY A 193 7.73 -46.31 0.38
CA GLY A 193 8.73 -46.96 1.23
C GLY A 193 8.41 -48.44 1.47
N VAL A 194 7.17 -48.76 1.86
CA VAL A 194 6.70 -50.14 2.04
C VAL A 194 6.85 -50.95 0.75
N LEU A 195 6.42 -50.39 -0.38
CA LEU A 195 6.51 -51.07 -1.68
C LEU A 195 7.96 -51.35 -2.11
N GLN A 196 8.87 -50.39 -1.86
CA GLN A 196 10.29 -50.57 -2.17
C GLN A 196 10.94 -51.62 -1.27
N SER A 197 10.66 -51.61 0.03
CA SER A 197 11.13 -52.66 0.96
C SER A 197 10.67 -54.04 0.50
N GLN A 198 9.39 -54.20 0.14
CA GLN A 198 8.87 -55.48 -0.37
C GLN A 198 9.59 -55.95 -1.65
N LYS A 199 9.88 -55.02 -2.57
CA LYS A 199 10.64 -55.34 -3.79
C LYS A 199 12.08 -55.76 -3.47
N ALA A 200 12.74 -55.07 -2.54
CA ALA A 200 14.08 -55.40 -2.09
C ALA A 200 14.14 -56.76 -1.40
N ASP A 201 13.17 -57.06 -0.53
CA ASP A 201 13.06 -58.35 0.16
C ASP A 201 12.86 -59.49 -0.85
N LYS A 202 11.99 -59.29 -1.84
CA LYS A 202 11.80 -60.26 -2.94
C LYS A 202 13.07 -60.49 -3.74
N LEU A 203 13.76 -59.42 -4.15
CA LEU A 203 15.01 -59.51 -4.89
C LEU A 203 16.09 -60.24 -4.06
N SER A 204 16.18 -59.94 -2.77
CA SER A 204 17.08 -60.61 -1.83
C SER A 204 16.79 -62.12 -1.76
N ALA A 205 15.52 -62.51 -1.64
CA ALA A 205 15.10 -63.91 -1.68
C ALA A 205 15.45 -64.58 -3.01
N ASP A 206 15.19 -63.92 -4.15
CA ASP A 206 15.52 -64.44 -5.48
C ASP A 206 17.04 -64.66 -5.63
N VAL A 207 17.87 -63.72 -5.18
CA VAL A 207 19.34 -63.85 -5.19
C VAL A 207 19.80 -65.02 -4.32
N GLN A 208 19.20 -65.18 -3.13
CA GLN A 208 19.54 -66.29 -2.24
C GLN A 208 19.17 -67.65 -2.87
N THR A 209 18.01 -67.77 -3.51
CA THR A 209 17.62 -69.01 -4.21
C THR A 209 18.53 -69.31 -5.41
N LEU A 210 18.97 -68.30 -6.16
CA LEU A 210 19.93 -68.46 -7.26
C LEU A 210 21.30 -68.91 -6.75
N LYS A 211 21.77 -68.36 -5.63
CA LYS A 211 23.01 -68.79 -4.98
C LYS A 211 22.95 -70.26 -4.58
N GLU A 212 21.84 -70.70 -3.98
CA GLU A 212 21.63 -72.10 -3.61
C GLU A 212 21.57 -73.02 -4.85
N ARG A 213 20.93 -72.57 -5.94
CA ARG A 213 20.82 -73.33 -7.19
C ARG A 213 22.12 -73.36 -8.01
N GLY A 214 22.99 -72.35 -7.86
CA GLY A 214 24.27 -72.22 -8.55
C GLY A 214 25.47 -72.83 -7.82
N SER A 215 25.30 -73.22 -6.55
CA SER A 215 26.40 -73.72 -5.71
C SER A 215 26.98 -75.07 -6.18
N ASP A 216 26.33 -75.75 -7.12
CA ASP A 216 26.78 -77.05 -7.67
C ASP A 216 27.63 -76.93 -8.95
N LYS A 217 27.80 -75.72 -9.52
CA LYS A 217 28.49 -75.52 -10.82
C LYS A 217 29.73 -74.63 -10.80
N PHE A 218 30.04 -73.96 -9.70
CA PHE A 218 31.27 -73.17 -9.56
C PHE A 218 32.25 -73.90 -8.66
N ARG A 219 33.22 -74.60 -9.27
CA ARG A 219 34.39 -75.10 -8.57
C ARG A 219 35.32 -73.90 -8.32
N ASP A 220 35.71 -73.68 -7.07
CA ASP A 220 36.85 -72.81 -6.76
C ASP A 220 38.11 -73.47 -7.34
N VAL A 221 38.49 -73.09 -8.56
CA VAL A 221 39.75 -73.50 -9.17
C VAL A 221 40.86 -72.70 -8.52
N ARG A 222 41.80 -73.39 -7.86
CA ARG A 222 42.92 -72.70 -7.19
C ARG A 222 43.90 -72.20 -8.24
N ARG A 223 44.56 -71.07 -7.96
CA ARG A 223 45.46 -70.36 -8.89
C ARG A 223 46.55 -71.24 -9.51
N TRP A 224 46.93 -72.32 -8.84
CA TRP A 224 48.00 -73.23 -9.28
C TRP A 224 47.52 -74.36 -10.21
N GLU A 225 46.21 -74.52 -10.42
CA GLU A 225 45.60 -75.62 -11.20
C GLU A 225 45.32 -75.23 -12.67
N ILE A 226 45.63 -74.00 -13.07
CA ILE A 226 45.40 -73.47 -14.43
C ILE A 226 46.76 -73.13 -15.05
N TYR A 227 47.12 -73.87 -16.10
CA TYR A 227 48.31 -73.59 -16.90
C TYR A 227 47.88 -72.87 -18.18
N VAL A 228 48.07 -71.55 -18.20
CA VAL A 228 47.83 -70.70 -19.37
C VAL A 228 48.95 -70.93 -20.38
N LYS A 229 48.62 -71.42 -21.58
CA LYS A 229 49.62 -71.76 -22.60
C LYS A 229 49.84 -70.65 -23.62
N GLU A 230 48.77 -70.24 -24.30
CA GLU A 230 48.88 -69.39 -25.47
C GLU A 230 47.79 -68.32 -25.52
N LEU A 231 48.18 -67.10 -25.89
CA LEU A 231 47.26 -66.00 -26.14
C LEU A 231 46.59 -66.26 -27.49
N LEU A 232 45.27 -66.47 -27.47
CA LEU A 232 44.51 -66.59 -28.71
C LEU A 232 44.35 -65.17 -29.26
N SER A 233 44.93 -64.92 -30.45
CA SER A 233 44.76 -63.65 -31.15
C SER A 233 43.26 -63.40 -31.36
N SER A 234 42.76 -62.36 -30.71
CA SER A 234 41.34 -62.02 -30.65
C SER A 234 40.79 -61.70 -32.04
N SER A 235 40.09 -62.65 -32.66
CA SER A 235 39.37 -62.44 -33.93
C SER A 235 37.85 -62.27 -33.76
N TYR A 236 37.33 -62.26 -32.52
CA TYR A 236 35.92 -61.97 -32.28
C TYR A 236 35.74 -60.50 -31.90
N LEU A 237 35.58 -59.67 -32.93
CA LEU A 237 35.03 -58.32 -32.83
C LEU A 237 33.63 -58.39 -32.22
N CYS A 238 33.51 -58.21 -30.91
CA CYS A 238 32.22 -57.89 -30.32
C CYS A 238 31.98 -56.39 -30.49
N ARG A 239 31.30 -56.04 -31.59
CA ARG A 239 30.85 -54.68 -31.90
C ARG A 239 29.68 -54.33 -30.98
N ALA A 240 29.98 -53.97 -29.72
CA ALA A 240 29.00 -53.38 -28.81
C ALA A 240 29.35 -51.91 -28.62
N SER A 241 28.61 -51.05 -29.32
CA SER A 241 28.59 -49.62 -29.11
C SER A 241 28.05 -49.32 -27.71
N ASN A 242 28.93 -49.01 -26.76
CA ASN A 242 28.74 -48.07 -25.64
C ASN A 242 29.99 -48.10 -24.73
N SER A 243 30.31 -46.95 -24.14
CA SER A 243 31.63 -46.47 -23.69
C SER A 243 32.32 -47.18 -22.50
N PHE A 244 32.20 -48.50 -22.36
CA PHE A 244 32.90 -49.32 -21.36
C PHE A 244 33.32 -50.68 -21.95
N ALA A 245 33.89 -50.68 -23.15
CA ALA A 245 34.43 -51.90 -23.76
C ALA A 245 35.70 -52.33 -23.01
N ALA A 246 35.54 -53.18 -22.00
CA ALA A 246 36.66 -53.82 -21.34
C ALA A 246 37.44 -54.69 -22.32
N LYS A 247 38.76 -54.51 -22.38
CA LYS A 247 39.63 -55.41 -23.15
C LYS A 247 39.69 -56.75 -22.41
N LEU A 248 39.12 -57.77 -23.05
CA LEU A 248 39.22 -59.15 -22.63
C LEU A 248 40.32 -59.82 -23.45
N ASP A 249 41.33 -60.35 -22.75
CA ASP A 249 42.32 -61.24 -23.36
C ASP A 249 41.82 -62.67 -23.21
N THR A 250 41.82 -63.43 -24.31
CA THR A 250 41.36 -64.82 -24.32
C THR A 250 42.56 -65.74 -24.47
N TYR A 251 42.67 -66.72 -23.58
CA TYR A 251 43.76 -67.69 -23.56
C TYR A 251 43.25 -69.11 -23.68
N SER A 252 44.04 -69.96 -24.32
CA SER A 252 43.90 -71.41 -24.18
C SER A 252 44.62 -71.85 -22.90
N ALA A 253 43.94 -72.63 -22.07
CA ALA A 253 44.50 -73.16 -20.84
C ALA A 253 44.27 -74.66 -20.73
N GLU A 254 45.28 -75.34 -20.17
CA GLU A 254 45.14 -76.70 -19.68
C GLU A 254 44.84 -76.65 -18.19
N VAL A 255 43.84 -77.43 -17.79
CA VAL A 255 43.44 -77.58 -16.39
C VAL A 255 43.80 -78.99 -15.99
N GLU A 256 44.54 -79.11 -14.90
CA GLU A 256 44.95 -80.41 -14.36
C GLU A 256 43.69 -81.27 -14.07
N ASN A 257 43.64 -82.50 -14.62
CA ASN A 257 42.46 -83.40 -14.64
C ASN A 257 41.33 -83.05 -15.63
N SER A 258 41.58 -82.23 -16.65
CA SER A 258 40.63 -82.00 -17.76
C SER A 258 41.16 -82.56 -19.07
N ASN A 259 40.42 -83.48 -19.69
CA ASN A 259 40.78 -84.10 -20.98
C ASN A 259 40.49 -83.19 -22.19
N THR A 260 39.98 -81.98 -21.95
CA THR A 260 39.66 -80.99 -22.99
C THR A 260 40.32 -79.65 -22.67
N PRO A 261 40.93 -78.97 -23.65
CA PRO A 261 41.43 -77.60 -23.46
C PRO A 261 40.27 -76.67 -23.06
N LYS A 262 40.56 -75.73 -22.16
CA LYS A 262 39.59 -74.75 -21.66
C LYS A 262 39.96 -73.35 -22.13
N ILE A 263 38.95 -72.50 -22.26
CA ILE A 263 39.14 -71.10 -22.60
C ILE A 263 39.09 -70.29 -21.31
N VAL A 264 40.13 -69.50 -21.06
CA VAL A 264 40.20 -68.55 -19.95
C VAL A 264 40.11 -67.14 -20.51
N ARG A 265 39.15 -66.35 -20.01
CA ARG A 265 39.01 -64.94 -20.34
C ARG A 265 39.51 -64.11 -19.16
N VAL A 266 40.48 -63.23 -19.41
CA VAL A 266 41.05 -62.34 -18.40
C VAL A 266 40.57 -60.92 -18.66
N TYR A 267 39.93 -60.33 -17.66
CA TYR A 267 39.45 -58.96 -17.73
C TYR A 267 40.59 -57.98 -17.42
N ARG A 268 40.97 -57.14 -18.39
CA ARG A 268 41.97 -56.10 -18.16
C ARG A 268 41.28 -54.79 -17.76
N SER A 269 41.38 -54.43 -16.48
CA SER A 269 40.92 -53.12 -16.00
C SER A 269 41.89 -52.03 -16.46
N HIS A 270 41.38 -51.01 -17.14
CA HIS A 270 42.20 -49.92 -17.67
C HIS A 270 42.52 -48.90 -16.56
N ARG A 271 43.48 -49.20 -15.68
CA ARG A 271 44.19 -48.20 -14.86
C ARG A 271 45.56 -48.72 -14.43
N ASP A 272 46.61 -48.03 -14.88
CA ASP A 272 47.90 -47.92 -14.18
C ASP A 272 47.61 -47.57 -12.71
N SER A 273 48.30 -47.99 -11.64
CA SER A 273 49.67 -48.42 -11.40
C SER A 273 49.70 -48.96 -9.94
N ASN A 274 50.69 -49.79 -9.60
CA ASN A 274 51.19 -50.07 -8.24
C ASN A 274 50.24 -49.85 -7.04
N LYS A 275 49.59 -50.92 -6.60
CA LYS A 275 49.47 -51.30 -5.18
C LYS A 275 48.76 -52.65 -5.09
N LEU A 276 49.23 -53.50 -4.16
CA LEU A 276 48.51 -54.68 -3.71
C LEU A 276 47.09 -54.23 -3.32
N ASP A 277 46.11 -54.60 -4.13
CA ASP A 277 44.77 -54.79 -3.60
C ASP A 277 44.17 -56.03 -4.25
N VAL A 278 43.95 -57.02 -3.39
CA VAL A 278 43.48 -58.35 -3.70
C VAL A 278 41.99 -58.25 -4.00
N MET A 279 41.64 -57.85 -5.22
CA MET A 279 40.29 -58.07 -5.74
C MET A 279 40.25 -59.40 -6.47
N LYS A 280 39.40 -60.30 -5.96
CA LYS A 280 38.98 -61.54 -6.59
C LYS A 280 38.61 -61.26 -8.05
N VAL A 281 39.48 -61.64 -8.97
CA VAL A 281 39.19 -61.61 -10.40
C VAL A 281 38.26 -62.80 -10.67
N PRO A 282 37.01 -62.59 -11.12
CA PRO A 282 36.15 -63.69 -11.50
C PRO A 282 36.68 -64.31 -12.79
N TYR A 283 37.01 -65.60 -12.75
CA TYR A 283 37.31 -66.37 -13.95
C TYR A 283 36.00 -67.05 -14.40
N GLU A 284 35.60 -66.82 -15.65
CA GLU A 284 34.52 -67.57 -16.27
C GLU A 284 35.16 -68.63 -17.19
N ILE A 285 35.06 -69.91 -16.80
CA ILE A 285 35.55 -71.04 -17.60
C ILE A 285 34.37 -71.60 -18.39
N GLN A 286 34.35 -71.35 -19.69
CA GLN A 286 33.38 -71.99 -20.60
C GLN A 286 34.03 -73.22 -21.26
N SER A 287 33.29 -74.33 -21.29
CA SER A 287 33.66 -75.51 -22.08
C SER A 287 33.37 -75.23 -23.55
N ALA A 288 34.37 -75.40 -24.42
CA ALA A 288 34.15 -75.30 -25.86
C ALA A 288 33.23 -76.45 -26.30
N GLY A 289 32.02 -76.12 -26.74
CA GLY A 289 31.10 -77.08 -27.35
C GLY A 289 31.64 -77.55 -28.70
N THR A 290 31.55 -78.85 -28.94
CA THR A 290 31.93 -79.52 -30.18
C THR A 290 31.12 -78.96 -31.36
N VAL A 291 31.79 -78.30 -32.31
CA VAL A 291 31.20 -77.97 -33.62
C VAL A 291 31.47 -79.18 -34.52
N HIS A 292 30.41 -79.92 -34.85
CA HIS A 292 30.47 -80.93 -35.92
C HIS A 292 30.17 -80.25 -37.27
N PRO A 293 30.87 -80.65 -38.35
CA PRO A 293 30.67 -80.11 -39.70
C PRO A 293 29.29 -80.45 -40.29
#